data_AF-A0A817BQE0-F1
#
_entry.id   AF-A0A817BQE0-F1
#
_cell.length_a   1.000
_cell.length_b   1.000
_cell.length_c   1.000
_cell.angle_alpha   90.00
_cell.angle_beta   90.00
_cell.angle_gamma   90.00
#
_symmetry.space_group_name_H-M   'P 1'
#
loop_
_entity.id
_entity.type
_entity.pdbx_description
1 polymer ?
#
loop_
_entity_poly.entity_id
_entity_poly.type
_entity_poly.pdbx_seq_one_letter_code
_entity_poly.pdbx_strand_id
1 'polypeptide(L)'
;MASSTRIFSFGLGHSPSRSLVKGLARATNGYFVFVPPNSKVDTYVGSQLGRALQPSLVNARLEWYGLSTEGLQAPKTIPPLYINDRVLVYELLEGDELKNQNISVALFVGDHKINSMKLSGNIAHKQDTIRRLAAKALIQELQHEKDNISDTEYAFKSK
;
A
#
# COMPACT_ATOMS: atom_id res chain seq x y z
N MET A 1 -5.06 -8.34 -3.38
CA MET A 1 -4.61 -8.38 -1.96
C MET A 1 -5.71 -9.00 -1.13
N ALA A 2 -5.43 -10.06 -0.37
CA ALA A 2 -6.45 -10.73 0.46
C ALA A 2 -6.89 -9.79 1.59
N SER A 3 -8.20 -9.49 1.67
CA SER A 3 -8.70 -8.43 2.56
C SER A 3 -9.12 -8.90 3.96
N SER A 4 -9.16 -10.22 4.24
CA SER A 4 -9.73 -10.72 5.51
C SER A 4 -8.71 -11.26 6.51
N THR A 5 -7.50 -11.62 6.09
CA THR A 5 -6.53 -12.31 6.97
C THR A 5 -5.14 -11.74 6.80
N ARG A 6 -4.48 -11.47 7.93
CA ARG A 6 -3.12 -10.95 8.02
C ARG A 6 -2.18 -12.01 8.55
N ILE A 7 -1.02 -12.16 7.92
CA ILE A 7 -0.02 -13.14 8.35
C ILE A 7 1.22 -12.44 8.86
N PHE A 8 1.54 -12.69 10.12
CA PHE A 8 2.76 -12.23 10.78
C PHE A 8 3.76 -13.38 10.81
N SER A 9 4.69 -13.38 9.85
CA SER A 9 5.60 -14.50 9.62
C SER A 9 6.95 -14.33 10.33
N PHE A 10 7.51 -15.44 10.80
CA PHE A 10 8.83 -15.49 11.42
C PHE A 10 9.78 -16.35 10.59
N GLY A 11 11.01 -15.88 10.40
CA GLY A 11 12.13 -16.69 9.93
C GLY A 11 13.15 -16.89 11.04
N LEU A 12 13.26 -18.10 11.59
CA LEU A 12 14.22 -18.44 12.64
C LEU A 12 15.58 -18.84 12.05
N GLY A 13 16.65 -18.15 12.47
CA GLY A 13 18.01 -18.45 12.06
C GLY A 13 18.28 -18.17 10.57
N HIS A 14 19.06 -19.04 9.94
CA HIS A 14 19.54 -18.85 8.57
C HIS A 14 18.82 -19.71 7.52
N SER A 15 18.10 -20.75 7.95
CA SER A 15 17.49 -21.75 7.06
C SER A 15 16.22 -21.29 6.31
N PRO A 16 15.34 -20.41 6.85
CA PRO A 16 14.10 -20.07 6.17
C PRO A 16 14.28 -19.34 4.84
N SER A 17 13.42 -19.65 3.87
CA SER A 17 13.36 -18.93 2.60
C SER A 17 12.94 -17.48 2.83
N ARG A 18 13.84 -16.54 2.53
CA ARG A 18 13.59 -15.11 2.73
C ARG A 18 12.51 -14.56 1.79
N SER A 19 12.45 -15.06 0.56
CA SER A 19 11.45 -14.63 -0.43
C SER A 19 10.06 -15.04 0.02
N LEU A 20 9.88 -16.28 0.49
CA LEU A 20 8.58 -16.79 0.93
C LEU A 20 8.06 -16.05 2.16
N VAL A 21 8.89 -15.93 3.20
CA VAL A 21 8.52 -15.24 4.46
C VAL A 21 8.13 -13.79 4.18
N LYS A 22 8.91 -13.08 3.35
CA LYS A 22 8.57 -11.70 2.95
C LYS A 22 7.32 -11.64 2.08
N GLY A 23 7.18 -12.56 1.13
CA GLY A 23 6.05 -12.61 0.20
C GLY A 23 4.73 -12.82 0.93
N LEU A 24 4.70 -13.75 1.88
CA LEU A 24 3.50 -14.08 2.66
C LEU A 24 3.01 -12.88 3.49
N ALA A 25 3.93 -12.22 4.20
CA ALA A 25 3.59 -11.02 4.97
C ALA A 25 3.10 -9.89 4.05
N ARG A 26 3.76 -9.65 2.91
CA ARG A 26 3.38 -8.59 1.96
C ARG A 26 2.02 -8.83 1.31
N ALA A 27 1.75 -10.07 0.88
CA ALA A 27 0.50 -10.43 0.22
C ALA A 27 -0.73 -10.30 1.14
N THR A 28 -0.51 -10.35 2.45
CA THR A 28 -1.55 -10.32 3.49
C THR A 28 -1.55 -9.03 4.31
N ASN A 29 -0.79 -8.00 3.90
CA ASN A 29 -0.61 -6.75 4.67
C ASN A 29 -0.22 -7.00 6.14
N GLY A 30 0.53 -8.07 6.38
CA GLY A 30 1.12 -8.42 7.66
C GLY A 30 2.57 -7.94 7.75
N TYR A 31 3.31 -8.48 8.71
CA TYR A 31 4.69 -8.10 8.95
C TYR A 31 5.58 -9.34 9.01
N PHE A 32 6.84 -9.23 8.59
CA PHE A 32 7.80 -10.32 8.70
C PHE A 32 8.95 -9.93 9.62
N VAL A 33 9.48 -10.92 10.34
CA VAL A 33 10.66 -10.76 11.19
C VAL A 33 11.59 -11.95 10.98
N PHE A 34 12.89 -11.68 10.84
CA PHE A 34 13.92 -12.71 10.91
C PHE A 34 14.58 -12.65 12.28
N VAL A 35 14.55 -13.77 13.01
CA VAL A 35 15.07 -13.92 14.36
C VAL A 35 16.45 -14.59 14.25
N PRO A 36 17.55 -13.89 14.57
CA PRO A 36 18.90 -14.46 14.48
C PRO A 36 19.09 -15.66 15.43
N PRO A 37 20.05 -16.57 15.15
CA PRO A 37 20.43 -17.60 16.11
C PRO A 37 20.89 -16.98 17.44
N ASN A 38 20.70 -17.70 18.55
CA ASN A 38 21.09 -17.27 19.90
C ASN A 38 20.44 -15.96 20.38
N SER A 39 19.34 -15.53 19.76
CA SER A 39 18.58 -14.36 20.19
C SER A 39 17.40 -14.76 21.09
N LYS A 40 16.93 -13.81 21.92
CA LYS A 40 15.75 -13.99 22.77
C LYS A 40 14.49 -13.94 21.92
N VAL A 41 14.01 -15.11 21.50
CA VAL A 41 12.84 -15.26 20.61
C VAL A 41 11.60 -14.55 21.18
N ASP A 42 11.43 -14.57 22.51
CA ASP A 42 10.29 -13.97 23.20
C ASP A 42 10.12 -12.48 22.90
N THR A 43 11.23 -11.73 22.77
CA THR A 43 11.18 -10.30 22.43
C THR A 43 10.59 -10.07 21.03
N TYR A 44 10.95 -10.92 20.08
CA TYR A 44 10.44 -10.83 18.71
C TYR A 44 8.99 -11.28 18.63
N VAL A 45 8.63 -12.35 19.34
CA VAL A 45 7.25 -12.84 19.42
C VAL A 45 6.35 -11.78 20.07
N GLY A 46 6.75 -11.22 21.20
CA GLY A 46 5.98 -10.18 21.88
C GLY A 46 5.79 -8.92 21.04
N SER A 47 6.84 -8.45 20.36
CA SER A 47 6.75 -7.30 19.45
C SER A 47 5.82 -7.58 18.27
N GLN A 48 5.94 -8.76 17.67
CA GLN A 48 5.14 -9.13 16.52
C GLN A 48 3.67 -9.40 16.88
N LEU A 49 3.41 -9.99 18.04
CA LEU A 49 2.07 -10.13 18.59
C LEU A 49 1.46 -8.76 18.91
N GLY A 50 2.24 -7.85 19.49
CA GLY A 50 1.84 -6.46 19.70
C GLY A 50 1.39 -5.80 18.39
N ARG A 51 2.13 -6.00 17.30
CA ARG A 51 1.74 -5.54 15.96
C ARG A 51 0.48 -6.24 15.43
N ALA A 52 0.35 -7.54 15.66
CA ALA A 52 -0.81 -8.30 15.21
C ALA A 52 -2.11 -7.83 15.88
N LEU A 53 -2.04 -7.48 17.16
CA LEU A 53 -3.16 -7.00 17.97
C LEU A 53 -3.45 -5.51 17.80
N GLN A 54 -2.59 -4.75 17.12
CA GLN A 54 -2.86 -3.35 16.85
C GLN A 54 -4.10 -3.22 15.96
N PRO A 55 -5.01 -2.27 16.28
CA PRO A 55 -6.13 -1.95 15.41
C PRO A 55 -5.61 -1.37 14.09
N SER A 56 -6.35 -1.65 13.01
CA SER A 56 -6.05 -1.15 11.67
C SER A 56 -7.25 -0.43 11.10
N LEU A 57 -7.03 0.70 10.44
CA LEU A 57 -8.05 1.31 9.59
C LEU A 57 -8.07 0.56 8.27
N VAL A 58 -9.13 -0.20 8.04
CA VAL A 58 -9.36 -0.94 6.79
C VAL A 58 -10.32 -0.16 5.89
N ASN A 59 -10.28 -0.44 4.59
CA ASN A 59 -11.16 0.20 3.61
C ASN A 59 -11.02 1.73 3.58
N ALA A 60 -9.79 2.21 3.75
CA ALA A 60 -9.47 3.61 3.51
C ALA A 60 -9.61 3.93 2.02
N ARG A 61 -10.26 5.06 1.70
CA ARG A 61 -10.41 5.56 0.34
C ARG A 61 -10.16 7.05 0.31
N LEU A 62 -9.53 7.51 -0.75
CA LEU A 62 -9.39 8.94 -1.02
C LEU A 62 -10.39 9.32 -2.09
N GLU A 63 -11.13 10.39 -1.83
CA GLU A 63 -12.01 11.01 -2.82
C GLU A 63 -11.47 12.40 -3.14
N TRP A 64 -11.26 12.63 -4.43
CA TRP A 64 -10.79 13.89 -4.97
C TRP A 64 -11.97 14.68 -5.51
N TYR A 65 -12.10 15.94 -5.10
CA TYR A 65 -13.14 16.84 -5.56
C TYR A 65 -12.53 18.04 -6.25
N GLY A 66 -13.19 18.49 -7.32
CA GLY A 66 -12.75 19.64 -8.12
C GLY A 66 -11.75 19.29 -9.23
N LEU A 67 -11.58 18.01 -9.56
CA LEU A 67 -10.85 17.57 -10.76
C LEU A 67 -11.78 17.60 -11.98
N SER A 68 -11.23 17.92 -13.16
CA SER A 68 -11.99 17.99 -14.40
C SER A 68 -12.01 16.65 -15.14
N THR A 69 -10.97 15.85 -14.95
CA THR A 69 -10.88 14.46 -15.41
C THR A 69 -10.57 13.51 -14.26
N GLU A 70 -10.86 12.22 -14.46
CA GLU A 70 -10.44 11.18 -13.53
C GLU A 70 -8.92 10.99 -13.63
N GLY A 71 -8.23 11.15 -12.51
CA GLY A 71 -6.81 10.88 -12.42
C GLY A 71 -6.51 9.40 -12.22
N LEU A 72 -5.23 9.05 -12.40
CA LEU A 72 -4.73 7.71 -12.08
C LEU A 72 -4.13 7.71 -10.68
N GLN A 73 -4.84 7.12 -9.73
CA GLN A 73 -4.36 6.93 -8.37
C GLN A 73 -3.41 5.73 -8.26
N ALA A 74 -2.28 5.93 -7.57
CA ALA A 74 -1.38 4.87 -7.15
C ALA A 74 -0.99 5.04 -5.67
N PRO A 75 -1.25 4.06 -4.79
CA PRO A 75 -1.88 2.77 -5.06
C PRO A 75 -3.39 2.90 -5.33
N LYS A 76 -3.94 2.02 -6.19
CA LYS A 76 -5.38 1.99 -6.49
C LYS A 76 -6.22 1.69 -5.26
N THR A 77 -5.77 0.73 -4.45
CA THR A 77 -6.41 0.40 -3.17
C THR A 77 -5.47 0.77 -2.05
N ILE A 78 -5.92 1.64 -1.15
CA ILE A 78 -5.12 2.02 0.03
C ILE A 78 -5.05 0.79 0.94
N PRO A 79 -3.83 0.32 1.29
CA PRO A 79 -3.68 -0.80 2.20
C PRO A 79 -4.19 -0.42 3.60
N PRO A 80 -4.50 -1.41 4.46
CA PRO A 80 -4.84 -1.14 5.85
C PRO A 80 -3.81 -0.24 6.53
N LEU A 81 -4.26 0.80 7.22
CA LEU A 81 -3.40 1.78 7.89
C LEU A 81 -3.25 1.41 9.37
N TYR A 82 -2.01 1.40 9.84
CA TYR A 82 -1.65 1.15 11.24
C TYR A 82 -1.12 2.40 11.93
N ILE A 83 -1.02 2.31 13.25
CA ILE A 83 -0.36 3.36 14.02
C ILE A 83 1.10 3.52 13.57
N ASN A 84 1.49 4.76 13.28
CA ASN A 84 2.79 5.16 12.75
C ASN A 84 3.12 4.70 11.32
N ASP A 85 2.15 4.12 10.59
CA ASP A 85 2.34 3.89 9.16
C ASP A 85 2.27 5.19 8.38
N ARG A 86 3.14 5.29 7.37
CA ARG A 86 3.09 6.36 6.37
C ARG A 86 2.79 5.76 5.01
N VAL A 87 1.60 6.05 4.51
CA VAL A 87 1.20 5.69 3.14
C VAL A 87 1.32 6.91 2.25
N LEU A 88 1.98 6.73 1.11
CA LEU A 88 2.06 7.72 0.05
C LEU A 88 1.06 7.34 -1.04
N VAL A 89 0.17 8.26 -1.36
CA VAL A 89 -0.75 8.14 -2.48
C VAL A 89 -0.43 9.23 -3.48
N TYR A 90 -0.31 8.84 -4.74
CA TYR A 90 -0.10 9.72 -5.86
C TYR A 90 -1.34 9.73 -6.73
N GLU A 91 -1.68 10.89 -7.26
CA GLU A 91 -2.72 11.07 -8.27
C GLU A 91 -2.05 11.66 -9.51
N LEU A 92 -2.05 10.92 -10.62
CA LEU A 92 -1.56 11.45 -11.90
C LEU A 92 -2.74 12.04 -12.66
N LEU A 93 -2.67 13.35 -12.93
CA LEU A 93 -3.69 14.07 -13.68
C LEU A 93 -3.25 14.23 -15.14
N GLU A 94 -4.21 14.16 -16.06
CA GLU A 94 -3.99 14.45 -17.47
C GLU A 94 -4.20 15.94 -17.75
N GLY A 95 -3.23 16.58 -18.39
CA GLY A 95 -3.31 18.01 -18.71
C GLY A 95 -2.90 18.92 -17.55
N ASP A 96 -3.35 20.17 -17.59
CA ASP A 96 -2.96 21.25 -16.68
C ASP A 96 -4.10 21.59 -15.70
N GLU A 97 -4.80 20.56 -15.21
CA GLU A 97 -6.03 20.68 -14.42
C GLU A 97 -5.86 21.42 -13.10
N LEU A 98 -4.62 21.55 -12.64
CA LEU A 98 -4.26 22.29 -11.45
C LEU A 98 -4.32 23.82 -11.66
N LYS A 99 -4.52 24.31 -12.90
CA LYS A 99 -4.62 25.75 -13.19
C LYS A 99 -5.97 26.36 -12.82
N ASN A 100 -6.99 25.58 -12.50
CA ASN A 100 -8.29 26.10 -12.10
C ASN A 100 -8.88 25.31 -10.92
N GLN A 101 -9.24 26.07 -9.87
CA GLN A 101 -10.16 25.73 -8.77
C GLN A 101 -9.65 24.89 -7.59
N ASN A 102 -10.32 25.13 -6.47
CA ASN A 102 -10.09 24.58 -5.13
C ASN A 102 -10.18 23.04 -5.11
N ILE A 103 -9.11 22.34 -5.46
CA ILE A 103 -9.04 20.90 -5.32
C ILE A 103 -9.06 20.55 -3.84
N SER A 104 -9.88 19.59 -3.46
CA SER A 104 -9.86 19.05 -2.11
C SER A 104 -9.83 17.53 -2.15
N VAL A 105 -9.08 16.96 -1.22
CA VAL A 105 -9.00 15.52 -1.02
C VAL A 105 -9.61 15.18 0.32
N ALA A 106 -10.48 14.18 0.34
CA ALA A 106 -11.08 13.66 1.57
C ALA A 106 -10.66 12.21 1.79
N LEU A 107 -10.27 11.89 3.02
CA LEU A 107 -10.02 10.52 3.45
C LEU A 107 -11.29 9.97 4.08
N PHE A 108 -11.78 8.88 3.52
CA PHE A 108 -12.88 8.08 4.04
C PHE A 108 -12.36 6.76 4.58
N VAL A 109 -12.99 6.25 5.64
CA VAL A 109 -12.78 4.91 6.16
C VAL A 109 -14.16 4.28 6.33
N GLY A 110 -14.48 3.30 5.47
CA GLY A 110 -15.86 2.87 5.29
C GLY A 110 -16.72 4.05 4.80
N ASP A 111 -17.85 4.28 5.47
CA ASP A 111 -18.78 5.38 5.12
C ASP A 111 -18.49 6.69 5.88
N HIS A 112 -17.43 6.72 6.70
CA HIS A 112 -17.12 7.87 7.54
C HIS A 112 -15.97 8.71 6.96
N LYS A 113 -16.23 10.00 6.78
CA LYS A 113 -15.20 10.99 6.45
C LYS A 113 -14.32 11.27 7.66
N ILE A 114 -13.04 10.91 7.57
CA ILE A 114 -12.07 11.11 8.66
C ILE A 114 -11.48 12.52 8.61
N ASN A 115 -11.07 12.96 7.43
CA ASN A 115 -10.47 14.27 7.25
C ASN A 115 -10.67 14.76 5.81
N SER A 116 -10.56 16.07 5.59
CA SER A 116 -10.39 16.62 4.24
C SER A 116 -9.43 17.79 4.25
N MET A 117 -8.60 17.84 3.21
CA MET A 117 -7.63 18.90 3.00
C MET A 117 -7.89 19.58 1.66
N LYS A 118 -7.90 20.92 1.66
CA LYS A 118 -7.83 21.69 0.41
C LYS A 118 -6.38 21.74 -0.04
N LEU A 119 -6.15 21.40 -1.30
CA LEU A 119 -4.84 21.49 -1.91
C LEU A 119 -4.65 22.89 -2.46
N SER A 120 -3.92 23.70 -1.70
CA SER A 120 -3.47 25.00 -2.14
C SER A 120 -2.01 24.86 -2.59
N GLY A 121 -1.79 24.78 -3.91
CA GLY A 121 -0.53 25.27 -4.49
C GLY A 121 0.31 24.32 -5.34
N ASN A 122 1.11 25.00 -6.17
CA ASN A 122 2.25 24.61 -7.00
C ASN A 122 2.18 23.26 -7.72
N ILE A 123 1.97 23.38 -9.03
CA ILE A 123 1.98 22.32 -10.03
C ILE A 123 3.39 21.78 -10.19
N ALA A 124 3.57 20.47 -9.96
CA ALA A 124 4.81 19.79 -10.31
C ALA A 124 4.90 19.67 -11.84
N HIS A 125 5.93 20.27 -12.45
CA HIS A 125 6.10 20.33 -13.91
C HIS A 125 6.72 19.04 -14.49
N LYS A 126 6.75 18.97 -15.83
CA LYS A 126 7.09 17.80 -16.67
C LYS A 126 8.46 17.12 -16.37
N GLN A 127 9.32 17.72 -15.56
CA GLN A 127 10.64 17.17 -15.18
C GLN A 127 10.79 16.84 -13.70
N ASP A 128 9.75 17.02 -12.88
CA ASP A 128 9.84 16.88 -11.44
C ASP A 128 9.94 15.42 -10.95
N THR A 129 10.74 15.25 -9.89
CA THR A 129 10.94 13.97 -9.20
C THR A 129 9.62 13.35 -8.74
N ILE A 130 8.64 14.17 -8.31
CA ILE A 130 7.32 13.71 -7.85
C ILE A 130 6.59 12.96 -8.97
N ARG A 131 6.60 13.49 -10.21
CA ARG A 131 5.99 12.83 -11.37
C ARG A 131 6.65 11.48 -11.65
N ARG A 132 7.98 11.39 -11.56
CA ARG A 132 8.70 10.12 -11.76
C ARG A 132 8.38 9.10 -10.68
N LEU A 133 8.28 9.54 -9.42
CA LEU A 133 7.90 8.67 -8.30
C LEU A 133 6.46 8.15 -8.47
N ALA A 134 5.53 9.02 -8.85
CA ALA A 134 4.15 8.66 -9.12
C ALA A 134 4.05 7.63 -10.26
N ALA A 135 4.73 7.89 -11.39
CA ALA A 135 4.78 6.95 -12.51
C ALA A 135 5.42 5.61 -12.11
N LYS A 136 6.51 5.63 -11.32
CA LYS A 136 7.14 4.40 -10.82
C LYS A 136 6.20 3.59 -9.93
N ALA A 137 5.50 4.24 -9.00
CA ALA A 137 4.55 3.59 -8.11
C ALA A 137 3.44 2.89 -8.91
N LEU A 138 2.89 3.58 -9.92
CA LEU A 138 1.87 3.04 -10.81
C LEU A 138 2.38 1.84 -11.63
N ILE A 139 3.58 1.94 -12.21
CA ILE A 139 4.18 0.82 -12.97
C ILE A 139 4.42 -0.39 -12.06
N GLN A 140 4.92 -0.18 -10.84
CA GLN A 140 5.17 -1.28 -9.90
C GLN A 140 3.87 -1.99 -9.51
N GLU A 141 2.79 -1.24 -9.30
CA GLU A 141 1.48 -1.83 -9.00
C GLU A 141 0.94 -2.64 -10.18
N LEU A 142 1.04 -2.12 -11.41
CA LEU A 142 0.64 -2.85 -12.63
C LEU A 142 1.46 -4.12 -12.86
N GLN A 143 2.76 -4.11 -12.51
CA GLN A 143 3.62 -5.29 -12.58
C GLN A 143 3.17 -6.36 -11.57
N HIS A 144 2.93 -5.96 -10.32
CA HIS A 144 2.41 -6.89 -9.30
C HIS A 144 1.01 -7.44 -9.66
N GLU A 145 0.14 -6.66 -10.30
CA GLU A 145 -1.15 -7.17 -10.80
C GLU A 145 -0.93 -8.24 -11.89
N LYS A 146 -0.02 -8.02 -12.83
CA LYS A 146 0.28 -8.99 -13.90
C LYS A 146 0.87 -10.30 -13.37
N ASP A 147 1.79 -10.24 -12.41
CA ASP A 147 2.41 -11.44 -11.83
C ASP A 147 1.37 -12.33 -11.12
N ASN A 148 0.40 -11.72 -10.41
CA ASN A 148 -0.70 -12.44 -9.78
C ASN A 148 -1.64 -13.12 -10.79
N ILE A 149 -1.84 -12.52 -11.97
CA ILE A 149 -2.70 -13.07 -13.03
C ILE A 149 -1.99 -14.24 -13.74
N SER A 150 -0.68 -14.13 -14.00
CA SER A 150 0.07 -15.24 -14.58
C SER A 150 0.09 -16.48 -13.67
N ASP A 151 0.27 -16.30 -12.35
CA ASP A 151 0.26 -17.42 -11.40
C ASP A 151 -1.10 -18.13 -11.32
N THR A 152 -2.20 -17.39 -11.50
CA THR A 152 -3.54 -18.00 -11.56
C THR A 152 -3.77 -18.73 -12.87
N GLU A 153 -3.29 -18.22 -14.01
CA GLU A 153 -3.46 -18.85 -15.32
C GLU A 153 -2.67 -20.17 -15.46
N TYR A 154 -1.49 -20.27 -14.84
CA TYR A 154 -0.74 -21.55 -14.77
C TYR A 154 -1.36 -22.56 -13.80
N ALA A 155 -2.05 -22.11 -12.74
CA ALA A 155 -2.76 -23.00 -11.82
C ALA A 155 -4.02 -23.64 -12.45
N PHE A 156 -4.65 -22.97 -13.43
CA PHE A 156 -5.80 -23.53 -14.15
C PHE A 156 -5.43 -24.44 -15.33
N LYS A 157 -4.20 -24.36 -15.85
CA LYS A 157 -3.71 -25.21 -16.95
C LYS A 157 -3.10 -26.56 -16.51
N SER A 158 -3.05 -26.87 -15.22
CA SER A 158 -2.49 -28.12 -14.69
C SER A 158 -3.53 -29.14 -14.19
N LYS A 159 -4.81 -28.97 -14.55
CA LYS A 159 -5.86 -29.98 -14.33
C LYS A 159 -6.29 -30.64 -15.63
#